data_AF-A0A1J3FXQ4-F1
#
_entry.id   AF-A0A1J3FXQ4-F1
#
_cell.length_a   1.000
_cell.length_b   1.000
_cell.length_c   1.000
_cell.angle_alpha   90.00
_cell.angle_beta   90.00
_cell.angle_gamma   90.00
#
_symmetry.space_group_name_H-M   'P 1'
#
loop_
_entity.id
_entity.type
_entity.pdbx_description
1 polymer ?
#
loop_
_entity_poly.entity_id
_entity_poly.type
_entity_poly.pdbx_seq_one_letter_code
_entity_poly.pdbx_strand_id
1 'polypeptide(L)'
;MGSKVKMFKWSKEITPSQVIKLMRAEKDVEKLIAVFDSATAEYANGFLHDQSSFGYMVSRLVSANKFKAAEDLVARMKIENCVVSE
;
A
#
# COMPACT_ATOMS: atom_id res chain seq x y z
N MET A 1 -16.61 9.82 20.92
CA MET A 1 -15.61 8.99 20.19
C MET A 1 -16.25 8.53 18.89
N GLY A 2 -15.58 8.68 17.75
CA GLY A 2 -16.08 8.15 16.48
C GLY A 2 -15.80 9.07 15.29
N SER A 3 -14.53 9.42 15.07
CA SER A 3 -14.12 9.99 13.79
C SER A 3 -14.39 8.94 12.72
N LYS A 4 -15.44 9.17 11.92
CA LYS A 4 -15.77 8.37 10.74
C LYS A 4 -14.63 8.53 9.75
N VAL A 5 -13.64 7.64 9.82
CA VAL A 5 -12.66 7.42 8.75
C VAL A 5 -13.51 7.12 7.53
N LYS A 6 -13.55 8.05 6.56
CA LYS A 6 -14.16 7.82 5.26
C LYS A 6 -13.39 6.66 4.65
N MET A 7 -13.92 5.45 4.83
CA MET A 7 -13.38 4.23 4.24
C MET A 7 -13.28 4.49 2.75
N PHE A 8 -12.05 4.48 2.24
CA PHE A 8 -11.77 4.60 0.83
C PHE A 8 -12.44 3.38 0.18
N LYS A 9 -13.60 3.61 -0.45
CA LYS A 9 -14.45 2.52 -0.91
C LYS A 9 -13.93 2.14 -2.29
N TRP A 10 -13.08 1.12 -2.32
CA TRP A 10 -12.60 0.57 -3.57
C TRP A 10 -13.78 0.11 -4.43
N SER A 11 -13.68 0.33 -5.73
CA SER A 11 -14.64 -0.26 -6.68
C SER A 11 -14.46 -1.77 -6.66
N LYS A 12 -15.50 -2.55 -7.00
CA LYS A 12 -15.52 -4.02 -6.91
C LYS A 12 -14.33 -4.75 -7.55
N GLU A 13 -13.58 -4.08 -8.42
CA GLU A 13 -12.35 -4.58 -9.04
C GLU A 13 -11.19 -3.64 -8.68
N ILE A 14 -10.65 -3.77 -7.46
CA ILE A 14 -9.41 -3.10 -7.09
C ILE A 14 -8.26 -3.76 -7.86
N THR A 15 -7.49 -2.95 -8.57
CA THR A 15 -6.31 -3.41 -9.31
C THR A 15 -5.05 -2.74 -8.78
N PRO A 16 -3.90 -3.45 -8.77
CA PRO A 16 -2.65 -2.89 -8.26
C PRO A 16 -2.23 -1.64 -9.04
N SER A 17 -2.58 -1.57 -10.33
CA SER A 17 -2.37 -0.39 -11.17
C SER A 17 -3.15 0.84 -10.70
N GLN A 18 -4.38 0.67 -10.19
CA GLN A 18 -5.16 1.77 -9.60
C GLN A 18 -4.55 2.24 -8.28
N VAL A 19 -4.15 1.30 -7.42
CA VAL A 19 -3.46 1.61 -6.16
C VAL A 19 -2.19 2.40 -6.43
N ILE A 20 -1.33 1.95 -7.36
CA ILE A 20 -0.09 2.66 -7.72
C ILE A 20 -0.36 4.06 -8.29
N LYS A 21 -1.42 4.22 -9.11
CA LYS A 21 -1.80 5.55 -9.63
C LYS A 21 -2.17 6.51 -8.51
N LEU A 22 -2.98 6.06 -7.55
CA LEU A 22 -3.36 6.85 -6.38
C LEU A 22 -2.12 7.16 -5.53
N MET A 23 -1.28 6.17 -5.27
CA MET A 23 -0.04 6.36 -4.52
C MET A 23 0.90 7.39 -5.18
N ARG A 24 1.03 7.38 -6.51
CA ARG A 24 1.83 8.38 -7.24
C ARG A 24 1.20 9.77 -7.23
N ALA A 25 -0.13 9.86 -7.19
CA ALA A 25 -0.83 11.12 -7.07
C ALA A 25 -0.69 11.73 -5.65
N GLU A 26 -0.58 10.88 -4.63
CA GLU A 26 -0.41 11.32 -3.25
C GLU A 26 1.02 11.80 -2.96
N LYS A 27 1.15 13.10 -2.70
CA LYS A 27 2.41 13.73 -2.26
C LYS A 27 2.63 13.61 -0.75
N ASP A 28 1.58 13.35 0.00
CA ASP A 28 1.64 13.23 1.45
C ASP A 28 1.89 11.77 1.85
N VAL A 29 2.91 11.53 2.66
CA VAL A 29 3.27 10.16 3.06
C VAL A 29 2.24 9.54 4.00
N GLU A 30 1.54 10.32 4.82
CA GLU A 30 0.53 9.77 5.73
C GLU A 30 -0.72 9.34 4.95
N LYS A 31 -1.12 10.14 3.95
CA LYS A 31 -2.18 9.72 3.02
C LYS A 31 -1.77 8.52 2.17
N LEU A 32 -0.53 8.48 1.70
CA LEU A 32 0.02 7.32 0.97
C LEU A 32 -0.10 6.04 1.82
N ILE A 33 0.26 6.12 3.10
CA ILE A 33 0.10 5.03 4.08
C ILE A 33 -1.36 4.62 4.20
N ALA A 34 -2.28 5.58 4.34
CA ALA A 34 -3.70 5.29 4.43
C ALA A 34 -4.26 4.61 3.16
N VAL A 35 -3.82 5.02 1.96
CA VAL A 35 -4.22 4.39 0.70
C VAL A 35 -3.70 2.95 0.62
N PHE A 36 -2.43 2.75 0.98
CA PHE A 36 -1.82 1.42 0.96
C PHE A 36 -2.49 0.47 1.96
N ASP A 37 -2.68 0.92 3.20
CA ASP A 37 -3.34 0.14 4.26
C ASP A 37 -4.80 -0.17 3.89
N SER A 38 -5.51 0.80 3.30
CA SER A 38 -6.86 0.58 2.80
C SER A 38 -6.91 -0.42 1.64
N ALA A 39 -5.88 -0.51 0.81
CA ALA A 39 -5.78 -1.55 -0.21
C ALA A 39 -5.39 -2.91 0.40
N THR A 40 -4.54 -2.93 1.43
CA THR A 40 -4.21 -4.15 2.17
C THR A 40 -5.45 -4.75 2.87
N ALA A 41 -6.38 -3.91 3.35
CA ALA A 41 -7.65 -4.37 3.90
C ALA A 41 -8.50 -5.14 2.87
N GLU A 42 -8.34 -4.87 1.57
CA GLU A 42 -9.01 -5.58 0.48
C GLU A 42 -8.37 -6.94 0.17
N TYR A 43 -7.33 -7.36 0.90
CA TYR A 43 -6.81 -8.74 0.82
C TYR A 43 -7.89 -9.77 1.12
N ALA A 44 -8.81 -9.43 2.02
CA ALA A 44 -9.98 -10.26 2.30
C ALA A 44 -10.92 -10.43 1.08
N ASN A 45 -10.85 -9.50 0.11
CA ASN A 45 -11.60 -9.53 -1.15
C ASN A 45 -10.77 -10.09 -2.33
N GLY A 46 -9.58 -10.66 -2.06
CA GLY A 46 -8.72 -11.28 -3.07
C GLY A 46 -7.77 -10.32 -3.78
N PHE A 47 -7.66 -9.07 -3.32
CA PHE A 47 -6.63 -8.14 -3.79
C PHE A 47 -5.27 -8.51 -3.22
N LEU A 48 -4.20 -8.27 -3.99
CA LEU A 48 -2.83 -8.38 -3.52
C LEU A 48 -2.01 -7.21 -4.06
N HIS A 49 -1.10 -6.70 -3.24
CA HIS A 49 -0.17 -5.66 -3.69
C HIS A 49 0.90 -6.26 -4.60
N ASP A 50 1.24 -5.53 -5.66
CA ASP A 50 2.34 -5.86 -6.56
C ASP A 50 3.68 -5.32 -6.04
N GLN A 51 4.79 -5.88 -6.53
CA GLN A 51 6.16 -5.40 -6.31
C GLN A 51 6.27 -3.88 -6.50
N SER A 52 5.58 -3.33 -7.51
CA SER A 52 5.58 -1.91 -7.82
C SER A 52 5.01 -1.06 -6.68
N SER A 53 3.91 -1.50 -6.06
CA SER A 53 3.26 -0.80 -4.94
C SER A 53 4.14 -0.81 -3.70
N PHE A 54 4.70 -1.98 -3.37
CA PHE A 54 5.63 -2.11 -2.25
C PHE A 54 6.89 -1.26 -2.44
N GLY A 55 7.54 -1.36 -3.60
CA GLY A 55 8.75 -0.61 -3.91
C GLY A 55 8.53 0.90 -3.84
N TYR A 56 7.42 1.39 -4.39
CA TYR A 56 7.07 2.80 -4.31
C TYR A 56 6.81 3.25 -2.86
N MET A 57 6.09 2.45 -2.07
CA MET A 57 5.83 2.75 -0.66
C MET A 57 7.13 2.85 0.14
N VAL A 58 8.00 1.84 0.02
CA VAL A 58 9.29 1.78 0.72
C VAL A 58 10.13 3.01 0.37
N SER A 59 10.23 3.35 -0.91
CA SER A 59 10.97 4.54 -1.36
C SER A 59 10.43 5.82 -0.72
N ARG A 60 9.11 5.98 -0.66
CA ARG A 60 8.48 7.16 -0.03
C ARG A 60 8.69 7.22 1.48
N LEU A 61 8.60 6.08 2.17
CA LEU A 61 8.86 6.00 3.61
C LEU A 61 10.31 6.34 3.93
N VAL A 62 11.26 5.85 3.15
CA VAL A 62 12.69 6.18 3.28
C VAL A 62 12.92 7.67 3.06
N SER A 63 12.35 8.28 2.01
CA SER A 63 12.45 9.73 1.78
C SER A 63 11.82 10.57 2.90
N ALA A 64 10.83 10.04 3.62
CA ALA A 64 10.23 10.68 4.78
C ALA A 64 10.93 10.33 6.11
N ASN A 65 12.12 9.72 6.07
CA ASN A 65 12.87 9.26 7.24
C ASN A 65 12.10 8.26 8.14
N LYS A 66 11.07 7.59 7.61
CA LYS A 66 10.30 6.55 8.29
C LYS A 66 10.92 5.16 8.06
N PHE A 67 12.21 5.01 8.35
CA PHE A 67 12.98 3.78 8.08
C PHE A 67 12.37 2.53 8.74
N LYS A 68 11.90 2.66 9.99
CA LYS A 68 11.29 1.54 10.71
C LYS A 68 10.01 1.02 10.04
N ALA A 69 9.20 1.93 9.47
CA ALA A 69 8.01 1.53 8.72
C ALA A 69 8.39 0.93 7.35
N ALA A 70 9.46 1.42 6.72
CA ALA A 70 9.97 0.87 5.47
C ALA A 70 10.50 -0.57 5.66
N GLU A 71 11.29 -0.82 6.70
CA GLU A 71 11.80 -2.16 7.02
C GLU A 71 10.69 -3.16 7.32
N ASP A 72 9.69 -2.74 8.11
CA ASP A 72 8.52 -3.58 8.40
C ASP A 72 7.75 -3.94 7.11
N LEU A 73 7.61 -2.98 6.19
CA LEU A 73 6.96 -3.22 4.90
C LEU A 73 7.75 -4.19 4.02
N VAL A 74 9.09 -4.09 4.01
CA VAL A 74 9.97 -5.01 3.27
C VAL A 74 9.93 -6.42 3.88
N ALA A 75 9.88 -6.53 5.21
CA ALA A 75 9.71 -7.81 5.90
C ALA A 75 8.37 -8.45 5.52
N ARG A 76 7.28 -7.67 5.47
CA ARG A 76 5.97 -8.14 5.00
C ARG A 76 6.00 -8.58 3.54
N MET A 77 6.63 -7.82 2.65
CA MET A 77 6.77 -8.20 1.23
C MET A 77 7.46 -9.57 1.05
N LYS A 78 8.47 -9.88 1.88
CA LYS A 78 9.16 -11.18 1.85
C LYS A 78 8.28 -12.32 2.35
N ILE A 79 7.45 -12.08 3.36
CA ILE A 79 6.54 -13.09 3.92
C ILE A 79 5.34 -13.33 3.01
N GLU A 80 4.83 -12.27 2.38
CA GLU A 80 3.69 -12.34 1.46
C GLU A 80 4.03 -13.00 0.12
N ASN A 81 5.29 -13.38 -0.12
CA ASN A 81 5.74 -14.17 -1.26
C ASN A 81 5.06 -13.74 -2.56
N CYS A 82 5.20 -12.46 -2.91
CA CYS A 82 4.84 -11.98 -4.24
C CYS A 82 5.61 -12.85 -5.24
N VAL A 83 4.90 -13.79 -5.85
CA VAL A 83 5.48 -14.86 -6.66
C VAL A 83 6.31 -14.21 -7.75
N VAL A 84 7.64 -14.32 -7.65
CA VAL A 84 8.53 -14.05 -8.77
C VAL A 84 8.21 -15.15 -9.78
N SER A 85 7.35 -14.85 -10.74
CA SER A 85 7.35 -15.62 -11.97
C SER A 85 8.54 -15.11 -12.78
N GLU A 86 9.60 -15.91 -12.80
CA GLU A 86 10.70 -15.81 -13.78
C GLU A 86 10.18 -15.87 -15.22
#